data_AF-A0A7C7KVV0-F1
#
_entry.id   AF-A0A7C7KVV0-F1
#
_cell.length_a   1.000
_cell.length_b   1.000
_cell.length_c   1.000
_cell.angle_alpha   90.00
_cell.angle_beta   90.00
_cell.angle_gamma   90.00
#
_symmetry.space_group_name_H-M   'P 1'
#
loop_
_entity.id
_entity.type
_entity.pdbx_description
1 polymer ?
#
loop_
_entity_poly.entity_id
_entity_poly.type
_entity_poly.pdbx_seq_one_letter_code
_entity_poly.pdbx_strand_id
1 'polypeptide(L)'
;MYVFLSEEWIKAYGDEWNKNERLLNDLKRFSARIKYLVEGNEAKDGVYIKVENGKVVETGKADEGNYDFVLRATLDNWKKLATGDMGPRAAMLT
;
A
#
# COMPACT_ATOMS: atom_id res chain seq x y z
N MET A 1 -16.23 5.05 -7.96
CA MET A 1 -15.07 5.89 -7.58
C MET A 1 -14.72 5.54 -6.15
N TYR A 2 -13.54 4.98 -5.90
CA TYR A 2 -13.14 4.56 -4.56
C TYR A 2 -12.53 5.72 -3.78
N VAL A 3 -12.76 5.78 -2.48
CA VAL A 3 -12.09 6.73 -1.58
C VAL A 3 -10.64 6.27 -1.38
N PHE A 4 -9.67 7.15 -1.59
CA PHE A 4 -8.24 6.81 -1.42
C PHE A 4 -7.96 6.27 0.00
N LEU A 5 -7.23 5.16 0.08
CA LEU A 5 -6.99 4.40 1.31
C LEU A 5 -8.27 4.04 2.09
N SER A 6 -9.35 3.68 1.38
CA SER A 6 -10.49 2.96 1.96
C SER A 6 -10.32 1.44 1.82
N GLU A 7 -11.15 0.68 2.55
CA GLU A 7 -11.19 -0.79 2.43
C GLU A 7 -11.46 -1.26 1.00
N GLU A 8 -12.39 -0.59 0.31
CA GLU A 8 -12.72 -0.92 -1.07
C GLU A 8 -11.56 -0.60 -2.02
N TRP A 9 -10.85 0.51 -1.79
CA TRP A 9 -9.69 0.89 -2.58
C TRP A 9 -8.55 -0.10 -2.40
N ILE A 10 -8.22 -0.48 -1.16
CA ILE A 10 -7.09 -1.39 -0.90
C ILE A 10 -7.38 -2.80 -1.40
N LYS A 11 -8.65 -3.22 -1.36
CA LYS A 11 -9.09 -4.49 -1.95
C LYS A 11 -8.93 -4.48 -3.47
N ALA A 12 -9.36 -3.42 -4.14
CA ALA A 12 -9.18 -3.26 -5.58
C ALA A 12 -7.68 -3.21 -5.96
N TYR A 13 -6.86 -2.52 -5.17
CA TYR A 13 -5.41 -2.47 -5.33
C TYR A 13 -4.77 -3.87 -5.23
N GLY A 14 -5.17 -4.67 -4.24
CA GLY A 14 -4.70 -6.05 -4.09
C GLY A 14 -5.09 -6.96 -5.26
N ASP A 15 -6.29 -6.79 -5.80
CA ASP A 15 -6.76 -7.54 -6.98
C ASP A 15 -5.95 -7.18 -8.24
N GLU A 16 -5.72 -5.89 -8.50
CA GLU A 16 -4.89 -5.42 -9.61
C GLU A 16 -3.42 -5.85 -9.47
N TRP A 17 -2.89 -5.83 -8.24
CA TRP A 17 -1.56 -6.35 -7.94
C TRP A 17 -1.44 -7.83 -8.34
N ASN A 18 -2.43 -8.65 -7.96
CA ASN A 18 -2.43 -10.08 -8.26
C ASN A 18 -2.68 -10.42 -9.73
N LYS A 19 -3.24 -9.49 -10.52
CA LYS A 19 -3.37 -9.65 -11.98
C LYS A 19 -2.05 -9.39 -12.72
N ASN A 20 -1.09 -8.72 -12.10
CA ASN A 20 0.16 -8.37 -12.73
C ASN A 20 1.21 -9.50 -12.59
N GLU A 21 1.21 -10.43 -13.54
CA GLU A 21 2.11 -11.59 -13.52
C GLU A 21 3.60 -11.22 -13.45
N ARG A 22 4.00 -10.12 -14.10
CA ARG A 22 5.39 -9.63 -14.04
C ARG A 22 5.74 -9.24 -12.61
N LEU A 23 4.89 -8.45 -11.97
CA LEU A 23 5.09 -8.00 -10.60
C LEU A 23 5.11 -9.17 -9.62
N LEU A 24 4.20 -10.14 -9.79
CA LEU A 24 4.19 -11.36 -8.99
C LEU A 24 5.50 -12.16 -9.12
N ASN A 25 6.04 -12.27 -10.33
CA ASN A 25 7.29 -13.00 -10.56
C ASN A 25 8.51 -12.26 -9.99
N ASP A 26 8.58 -10.94 -10.12
CA ASP A 26 9.62 -10.10 -9.50
C ASP A 26 9.57 -10.20 -7.97
N LEU A 27 8.37 -10.24 -7.39
CA LEU A 27 8.15 -10.26 -5.94
C LEU A 27 7.96 -11.66 -5.36
N LYS A 28 8.23 -12.74 -6.09
CA LYS A 28 7.96 -14.12 -5.65
C LYS A 28 8.61 -14.55 -4.33
N ARG A 29 9.65 -13.84 -3.88
CA ARG A 29 10.35 -14.07 -2.59
C ARG A 29 10.02 -13.02 -1.53
N PHE A 30 9.12 -12.10 -1.84
CA PHE A 30 8.71 -11.02 -0.97
C PHE A 30 7.44 -11.42 -0.22
N SER A 31 7.53 -11.39 1.10
CA SER A 31 6.38 -11.54 1.99
C SER A 31 6.48 -10.45 3.04
N ALA A 32 5.42 -9.67 3.20
CA ALA A 32 5.39 -8.55 4.12
C ALA A 32 3.96 -8.12 4.41
N ARG A 33 3.72 -7.63 5.62
CA ARG A 33 2.52 -6.89 5.99
C ARG A 33 2.81 -5.40 5.92
N ILE A 34 2.10 -4.71 5.05
CA ILE A 34 2.36 -3.30 4.72
C ILE A 34 1.14 -2.46 5.14
N LYS A 35 1.38 -1.47 6.00
CA LYS A 35 0.39 -0.47 6.41
C LYS A 35 0.55 0.80 5.58
N TYR A 36 -0.56 1.37 5.12
CA TYR A 36 -0.64 2.62 4.38
C TYR A 36 -1.46 3.63 5.16
N LEU A 37 -0.91 4.83 5.34
CA LEU A 37 -1.61 5.92 6.01
C LEU A 37 -1.34 7.28 5.36
N VAL A 38 -2.32 8.17 5.52
CA VAL A 38 -2.21 9.58 5.12
C VAL A 38 -1.81 10.41 6.34
N GLU A 39 -0.71 11.16 6.24
CA GLU A 39 -0.35 12.14 7.24
C GLU A 39 -1.41 13.24 7.40
N GLY A 40 -1.65 13.63 8.65
CA GLY A 40 -2.64 14.66 8.99
C GLY A 40 -4.08 14.16 9.00
N ASN A 41 -4.31 12.85 8.82
CA ASN A 41 -5.63 12.24 9.01
C ASN A 41 -5.61 11.30 10.22
N GLU A 42 -5.52 11.90 11.42
CA GLU A 42 -5.45 11.18 12.71
C GLU A 42 -6.70 10.35 13.00
N ALA A 43 -7.80 10.56 12.27
CA ALA A 43 -9.07 9.85 12.44
C ALA A 43 -9.14 8.51 11.66
N LYS A 44 -8.14 8.17 10.85
CA LYS A 44 -8.11 6.92 10.09
C LYS A 44 -6.82 6.18 10.36
N ASP A 45 -6.93 5.03 11.03
CA ASP A 45 -5.81 4.10 11.27
C ASP A 45 -5.11 3.64 9.97
N GLY A 46 -5.72 3.88 8.82
CA GLY A 46 -5.21 3.56 7.49
C GLY A 46 -5.74 2.23 7.00
N VAL A 47 -5.06 1.67 6.01
CA VAL A 47 -5.36 0.35 5.44
C VAL A 47 -4.10 -0.47 5.38
N TYR A 48 -4.23 -1.79 5.25
CA TYR A 48 -3.09 -2.66 5.07
C TYR A 48 -3.32 -3.69 3.99
N ILE A 49 -2.21 -4.22 3.49
CA ILE A 49 -2.17 -5.46 2.71
C ILE A 49 -1.18 -6.42 3.35
N LYS A 50 -1.47 -7.71 3.22
CA LYS A 50 -0.52 -8.78 3.48
C LYS A 50 -0.11 -9.38 2.14
N VAL A 51 1.18 -9.38 1.87
CA VAL A 51 1.78 -10.01 0.69
C VAL A 51 2.49 -11.29 1.14
N GLU A 52 2.25 -12.39 0.44
CA GLU A 52 2.94 -13.65 0.61
C GLU A 52 3.42 -14.17 -0.74
N ASN A 53 4.72 -14.42 -0.88
CA ASN A 53 5.35 -14.86 -2.13
C ASN A 53 4.98 -13.96 -3.33
N GLY A 54 4.97 -12.65 -3.10
CA GLY A 54 4.65 -11.63 -4.10
C GLY A 54 3.16 -11.42 -4.36
N LYS A 55 2.26 -12.25 -3.80
CA LYS A 55 0.81 -12.13 -3.97
C LYS A 55 0.15 -11.48 -2.76
N VAL A 56 -0.79 -10.58 -3.00
CA VAL A 56 -1.65 -10.07 -1.93
C VAL A 56 -2.63 -11.16 -1.52
N VAL A 57 -2.55 -11.58 -0.26
CA VAL A 57 -3.41 -12.64 0.31
C VAL A 57 -4.49 -12.07 1.22
N GLU A 58 -4.28 -10.87 1.75
CA GLU A 58 -5.18 -10.22 2.70
C GLU A 58 -5.11 -8.70 2.52
N THR A 59 -6.25 -8.04 2.69
CA THR A 59 -6.38 -6.58 2.64
C THR A 59 -7.43 -6.15 3.66
N GLY A 60 -7.25 -5.00 4.31
CA GLY A 60 -8.25 -4.51 5.24
C GLY A 60 -7.93 -3.14 5.85
N LYS A 61 -8.73 -2.72 6.83
CA LYS A 61 -8.39 -1.59 7.71
C LYS A 61 -7.18 -1.92 8.54
N ALA A 62 -6.25 -0.99 8.63
CA ALA A 62 -5.11 -1.18 9.50
C ALA A 62 -5.56 -1.24 10.96
N ASP A 63 -5.00 -2.20 11.67
CA ASP A 63 -5.17 -2.49 13.08
C ASP A 63 -3.89 -2.12 13.86
N GLU A 64 -3.86 -2.47 15.15
CA GLU A 64 -2.70 -2.32 16.03
C GLU A 64 -1.69 -3.47 15.90
N GLY A 65 -1.86 -4.36 14.91
CA GLY A 65 -0.96 -5.47 14.67
C GLY A 65 0.43 -5.05 14.19
N ASN A 66 1.33 -6.04 14.13
CA ASN A 66 2.68 -5.83 13.62
C ASN A 66 2.68 -5.70 12.10
N TYR A 67 3.39 -4.68 11.60
CA TYR A 67 3.61 -4.43 10.18
C TYR A 67 5.11 -4.41 9.89
N ASP A 68 5.54 -5.09 8.83
CA ASP A 68 6.92 -5.07 8.37
C ASP A 68 7.28 -3.71 7.78
N PHE A 69 6.32 -3.08 7.11
CA PHE A 69 6.48 -1.74 6.52
C PHE A 69 5.28 -0.87 6.84
N VAL A 70 5.56 0.40 7.16
CA VAL A 70 4.55 1.42 7.39
C VAL A 70 4.85 2.59 6.46
N LEU A 71 4.05 2.71 5.40
CA LEU A 71 4.14 3.83 4.47
C LEU A 71 3.22 4.94 4.94
N ARG A 72 3.85 6.07 5.27
CA ARG A 72 3.22 7.28 5.75
C ARG A 72 3.63 8.44 4.87
N ALA A 73 2.66 9.15 4.31
CA ALA A 73 2.91 10.35 3.54
C ALA A 73 1.66 11.25 3.51
N THR A 74 1.83 12.54 3.22
CA THR A 74 0.70 13.45 2.98
C THR A 74 -0.05 13.05 1.71
N LEU A 75 -1.32 13.49 1.58
CA LEU A 75 -2.14 13.19 0.41
C LEU A 75 -1.48 13.69 -0.90
N ASP A 76 -0.82 14.85 -0.85
CA ASP A 76 -0.09 15.42 -1.98
C ASP A 76 1.09 14.53 -2.41
N ASN A 77 1.88 14.04 -1.46
CA ASN A 77 2.99 13.13 -1.73
C ASN A 77 2.49 11.79 -2.28
N TRP A 78 1.40 11.25 -1.73
CA TRP A 78 0.75 10.05 -2.28
C TRP A 78 0.29 10.25 -3.73
N LYS A 79 -0.26 11.41 -4.05
CA LYS A 79 -0.67 11.75 -5.41
C LYS A 79 0.53 11.79 -6.36
N LYS A 80 1.62 12.45 -5.96
CA LYS A 80 2.88 12.51 -6.73
C LYS A 80 3.47 11.13 -6.98
N LEU A 81 3.48 10.27 -5.95
CA LEU A 81 3.90 8.87 -6.04
C LEU A 81 3.04 8.07 -7.04
N ALA A 82 1.71 8.19 -6.95
CA ALA A 82 0.79 7.47 -7.82
C ALA A 82 0.89 7.91 -9.29
N THR A 83 1.21 9.18 -9.55
CA THR A 83 1.39 9.71 -10.90
C THR A 83 2.78 9.45 -11.50
N GLY A 84 3.72 8.88 -10.72
CA GLY A 84 5.10 8.67 -11.16
C GLY A 84 5.97 9.94 -11.19
N ASP A 85 5.42 11.07 -10.74
CA ASP A 85 6.12 12.36 -10.60
C ASP A 85 7.21 12.30 -9.52
N MET A 86 7.02 11.42 -8.53
CA MET A 86 8.02 11.07 -7.52
C MET A 86 8.24 9.56 -7.53
N GLY A 87 9.48 9.13 -7.75
CA GLY A 87 9.83 7.71 -7.67
C GLY A 87 9.80 7.19 -6.22
N PRO A 88 9.52 5.89 -5.98
CA PRO A 88 9.40 5.33 -4.64
C PRO A 88 10.69 5.46 -3.80
N ARG A 89 11.87 5.54 -4.44
CA ARG A 89 13.14 5.81 -3.73
C ARG A 89 13.26 7.25 -3.25
N ALA A 90 12.76 8.22 -4.01
CA ALA A 90 12.79 9.62 -3.61
C ALA A 90 11.84 9.89 -2.45
N ALA A 91 10.68 9.22 -2.43
CA ALA A 91 9.72 9.33 -1.33
C ALA A 91 10.18 8.74 0.01
N MET A 92 11.16 7.83 0.02
CA MET A 92 11.74 7.28 1.25
C MET A 92 12.87 8.15 1.83
N LEU A 93 13.35 9.16 1.10
CA LEU A 93 14.50 10.00 1.47
C LEU A 93 14.10 11.43 1.89
N THR A 94 12.80 11.74 1.87
CA THR A 94 12.21 13.02 2.27
C THR A 94 11.37 12.82 3.52
#